data_AF-A0A1I2ER94-F1
#
_entry.id   AF-A0A1I2ER94-F1
#
_cell.length_a   1.000
_cell.length_b   1.000
_cell.length_c   1.000
_cell.angle_alpha   90.00
_cell.angle_beta   90.00
_cell.angle_gamma   90.00
#
_symmetry.space_group_name_H-M   'P 1'
#
loop_
_entity.id
_entity.type
_entity.pdbx_description
1 polymer ?
#
loop_
_entity_poly.entity_id
_entity_poly.type
_entity_poly.pdbx_seq_one_letter_code
_entity_poly.pdbx_strand_id
1 'polypeptide(L)'
;MSSPYISARGRLSGTRIAARAAISVDEAALVVRPGSPGRIATSQWLDRLIRTTLAGRLTEAALLRFGADSYYLPSRRELALILRESQADRKAHMLERYDCDDFAYAIKGEMTAHAYDTGELRYGLCVGLAWGRFDWRPTEAHAVNWAITSDEAVWFIEPQTDDIYPFERCLGGIRLLLV
;
A
#
# COMPACT_ATOMS: atom_id res chain seq x y z
N MET A 1 7.23 18.62 -22.46
CA MET A 1 7.54 17.61 -21.43
C MET A 1 6.66 16.39 -21.69
N SER A 2 7.25 15.23 -21.99
CA SER A 2 6.54 13.97 -22.21
C SER A 2 5.99 13.42 -20.89
N SER A 3 4.80 12.82 -20.92
CA SER A 3 4.19 12.14 -19.77
C SER A 3 5.12 11.03 -19.24
N PRO A 4 5.43 10.95 -17.93
CA PRO A 4 6.29 9.89 -17.38
C PRO A 4 5.58 8.53 -17.28
N TYR A 5 4.34 8.44 -17.75
CA TYR A 5 3.48 7.26 -17.59
C TYR A 5 3.36 6.46 -18.87
N ILE A 6 3.57 5.16 -18.76
CA ILE A 6 3.23 4.18 -19.79
C ILE A 6 1.90 3.55 -19.38
N SER A 7 0.92 3.48 -20.30
CA SER A 7 -0.34 2.79 -20.03
C SER A 7 -0.08 1.29 -19.86
N ALA A 8 -0.51 0.73 -18.72
CA ALA A 8 -0.49 -0.71 -18.52
C ALA A 8 -1.69 -1.35 -19.25
N ARG A 9 -1.46 -2.46 -19.96
CA ARG A 9 -2.52 -3.36 -20.40
C ARG A 9 -2.60 -4.50 -19.38
N GLY A 10 -3.67 -4.55 -18.60
CA GLY A 10 -3.90 -5.61 -17.62
C GLY A 10 -4.90 -5.20 -16.54
N ARG A 11 -5.61 -6.17 -15.97
CA ARG A 11 -6.47 -6.00 -14.79
C ARG A 11 -6.08 -7.09 -13.80
N LEU A 12 -6.09 -6.82 -12.50
CA LEU A 12 -5.88 -7.89 -11.53
C LEU A 12 -6.90 -9.02 -11.76
N SER A 13 -6.39 -10.23 -12.05
CA SER A 13 -7.13 -11.48 -12.24
C SER A 13 -6.43 -12.61 -11.49
N GLY A 14 -7.10 -13.73 -11.17
CA GLY A 14 -6.51 -14.84 -10.41
C GLY A 14 -7.53 -15.65 -9.60
N THR A 15 -7.17 -16.86 -9.15
CA THR A 15 -8.07 -17.77 -8.39
C THR A 15 -8.56 -17.18 -7.08
N ARG A 16 -7.75 -16.35 -6.40
CA ARG A 16 -8.15 -15.63 -5.18
C ARG A 16 -9.22 -14.55 -5.46
N ILE A 17 -9.11 -13.88 -6.61
CA ILE A 17 -10.09 -12.86 -7.09
C ILE A 17 -11.37 -13.52 -7.61
N ALA A 18 -11.26 -14.63 -8.36
CA ALA A 18 -12.40 -15.30 -8.99
C ALA A 18 -13.26 -16.12 -8.00
N ALA A 19 -12.66 -16.70 -6.95
CA ALA A 19 -13.34 -17.62 -6.04
C ALA A 19 -14.30 -16.96 -5.03
N ARG A 20 -14.39 -15.63 -4.97
CA ARG A 20 -15.18 -14.91 -3.94
C ARG A 20 -16.13 -13.83 -4.45
N ALA A 21 -16.36 -13.75 -5.76
CA ALA A 21 -17.38 -12.86 -6.35
C ALA A 21 -18.83 -13.14 -5.89
N ALA A 22 -19.07 -14.16 -5.06
CA ALA A 22 -20.38 -14.53 -4.52
C ALA A 22 -20.67 -14.03 -3.09
N ILE A 23 -19.80 -13.21 -2.47
CA ILE A 23 -20.04 -12.66 -1.13
C ILE A 23 -20.44 -11.18 -1.24
N SER A 24 -21.71 -10.88 -0.94
CA SER A 24 -22.26 -9.53 -1.00
C SER A 24 -21.45 -8.58 -0.12
N VAL A 25 -20.92 -7.53 -0.73
CA VAL A 25 -20.27 -6.42 -0.04
C VAL A 25 -21.37 -5.46 0.38
N ASP A 26 -21.37 -5.02 1.63
CA ASP A 26 -22.15 -3.84 2.02
C ASP A 26 -21.43 -2.61 1.43
N GLU A 27 -21.82 -2.23 0.21
CA GLU A 27 -21.19 -1.16 -0.57
C GLU A 27 -21.35 0.23 0.10
N ALA A 28 -22.15 0.35 1.15
CA ALA A 28 -22.51 1.62 1.77
C ALA A 28 -21.38 2.27 2.60
N ALA A 29 -20.35 1.53 3.03
CA ALA A 29 -19.25 2.07 3.84
C ALA A 29 -18.01 2.52 3.05
N LEU A 30 -17.99 2.29 1.73
CA LEU A 30 -16.85 2.63 0.87
C LEU A 30 -17.38 3.28 -0.42
N VAL A 31 -17.61 4.60 -0.39
CA VAL A 31 -17.81 5.39 -1.61
C VAL A 31 -16.47 5.46 -2.36
N VAL A 32 -16.10 4.34 -2.97
CA VAL A 32 -14.94 4.21 -3.85
C VAL A 32 -15.46 4.38 -5.26
N ARG A 33 -15.22 5.55 -5.84
CA ARG A 33 -15.43 5.76 -7.29
C ARG A 33 -14.69 4.65 -8.04
N PRO A 34 -15.25 4.06 -9.11
CA PRO A 34 -14.53 3.11 -9.95
C PRO A 34 -13.20 3.73 -10.37
N GLY A 35 -12.09 3.22 -9.83
CA GLY A 35 -10.76 3.73 -10.14
C GLY A 35 -10.37 3.33 -11.57
N SER A 36 -9.68 4.23 -12.27
CA SER A 36 -8.93 3.90 -13.48
C SER A 36 -8.00 2.69 -13.22
N PRO A 37 -7.71 1.86 -14.24
CA PRO A 37 -6.77 0.74 -14.09
C PRO A 37 -5.46 1.21 -13.47
N GLY A 38 -4.76 0.31 -12.76
CA GLY A 38 -3.47 0.65 -12.16
C GLY A 38 -2.44 1.13 -13.18
N ARG A 39 -1.39 1.79 -12.70
CA ARG A 39 -0.39 2.48 -13.53
C ARG A 39 1.01 1.99 -13.21
N ILE A 40 1.96 2.17 -14.12
CA ILE A 40 3.38 1.92 -13.82
C ILE A 40 4.07 3.24 -13.53
N ALA A 41 4.92 3.26 -12.51
CA ALA A 41 5.84 4.37 -12.27
C ALA A 41 7.24 3.87 -11.92
N THR A 42 8.23 4.70 -12.25
CA THR A 42 9.64 4.41 -11.96
C THR A 42 9.99 4.77 -10.52
N SER A 43 10.98 4.09 -9.94
CA SER A 43 11.52 4.40 -8.60
C SER A 43 11.95 5.87 -8.48
N GLN A 44 12.54 6.45 -9.54
CA GLN A 44 12.94 7.86 -9.56
C GLN A 44 11.75 8.83 -9.48
N TRP A 45 10.63 8.51 -10.14
CA TRP A 45 9.41 9.31 -10.04
C TRP A 45 8.78 9.17 -8.66
N LEU A 46 8.74 7.94 -8.13
CA LEU A 46 8.21 7.66 -6.79
C LEU A 46 8.99 8.38 -5.70
N ASP A 47 10.33 8.39 -5.77
CA ASP A 47 11.17 9.14 -4.82
C ASP A 47 10.79 10.63 -4.78
N ARG A 48 10.64 11.26 -5.96
CA ARG A 48 10.23 12.67 -6.05
C ARG A 48 8.83 12.91 -5.51
N LEU A 49 7.87 12.04 -5.83
CA LEU A 49 6.50 12.15 -5.34
C LEU A 49 6.49 12.06 -3.82
N ILE A 50 7.10 11.03 -3.25
CA ILE A 50 7.10 10.78 -1.81
C ILE A 50 7.77 11.92 -1.05
N ARG A 51 8.93 12.41 -1.53
CA ARG A 51 9.63 13.54 -0.89
C ARG A 51 8.81 14.82 -0.91
N THR A 52 8.10 15.07 -2.01
CA THR A 52 7.21 16.24 -2.13
C THR A 52 6.00 16.10 -1.21
N THR A 53 5.30 14.97 -1.27
CA THR A 53 4.06 14.74 -0.51
C THR A 53 4.31 14.67 0.99
N LEU A 54 5.40 14.04 1.42
CA LEU A 54 5.77 13.88 2.83
C LEU A 54 6.76 14.94 3.32
N ALA A 55 6.88 16.07 2.62
CA ALA A 55 7.71 17.18 3.06
C ALA A 55 7.33 17.60 4.49
N GLY A 56 8.33 17.74 5.37
CA GLY A 56 8.14 18.04 6.80
C GLY A 56 7.70 16.85 7.67
N ARG A 57 7.39 15.70 7.08
CA ARG A 57 7.03 14.45 7.81
C ARG A 57 8.17 13.43 7.83
N LEU A 58 9.07 13.50 6.85
CA LEU A 58 10.28 12.69 6.78
C LEU A 58 11.31 13.16 7.82
N THR A 59 12.01 12.21 8.44
CA THR A 59 13.21 12.54 9.23
C THR A 59 14.38 12.91 8.32
N GLU A 60 15.38 13.65 8.82
CA GLU A 60 16.62 13.92 8.06
C GLU A 60 17.35 12.62 7.68
N ALA A 61 17.26 11.61 8.54
CA ALA A 61 17.79 10.28 8.32
C ALA A 61 16.82 9.34 7.58
N ALA A 62 15.73 9.86 7.00
CA ALA A 62 14.77 9.04 6.27
C ALA A 62 15.44 8.41 5.06
N LEU A 63 15.61 7.09 5.12
CA LEU A 63 15.99 6.30 3.97
C LEU A 63 14.73 6.06 3.14
N LEU A 64 14.83 6.31 1.84
CA LEU A 64 13.90 5.78 0.84
C LEU A 64 14.72 4.77 0.05
N ARG A 65 14.25 3.54 -0.01
CA ARG A 65 14.88 2.44 -0.74
C ARG A 65 13.82 1.79 -1.60
N PHE A 66 14.21 1.46 -2.83
CA PHE A 66 13.40 0.84 -3.86
C PHE A 66 14.14 -0.45 -4.29
N GLY A 67 13.52 -1.62 -4.14
CA GLY A 67 14.09 -2.90 -4.57
C GLY A 67 14.08 -3.13 -6.10
N ALA A 68 13.24 -2.40 -6.83
CA ALA A 68 13.10 -2.45 -8.29
C ALA A 68 13.06 -1.05 -8.93
N ASP A 69 13.28 -1.00 -10.24
CA ASP A 69 13.25 0.24 -11.04
C ASP A 69 11.85 0.75 -11.34
N SER A 70 10.83 -0.10 -11.25
CA SER A 70 9.44 0.23 -11.59
C SER A 70 8.45 -0.60 -10.79
N TYR A 71 7.30 0.00 -10.49
CA TYR A 71 6.24 -0.57 -9.67
C TYR A 71 4.87 -0.34 -10.29
N TYR A 72 3.95 -1.25 -10.00
CA TYR A 72 2.54 -1.09 -10.30
C TYR A 72 1.83 -0.32 -9.18
N LEU A 73 1.22 0.81 -9.51
CA LEU A 73 0.42 1.65 -8.63
C LEU A 73 -1.01 1.12 -8.68
N PRO A 74 -1.48 0.38 -7.66
CA PRO A 74 -2.84 -0.14 -7.64
C PRO A 74 -3.86 1.00 -7.57
N SER A 75 -5.07 0.79 -8.04
CA SER A 75 -6.19 1.64 -7.63
C SER A 75 -6.48 1.43 -6.15
N ARG A 76 -7.12 2.43 -5.50
CA ARG A 76 -7.57 2.28 -4.11
C ARG A 76 -8.51 1.09 -3.91
N ARG A 77 -9.32 0.77 -4.92
CA ARG A 77 -10.20 -0.40 -4.94
C ARG A 77 -9.41 -1.70 -4.91
N GLU A 78 -8.40 -1.83 -5.75
CA GLU A 78 -7.55 -3.02 -5.80
C GLU A 78 -6.81 -3.21 -4.47
N LEU A 79 -6.29 -2.12 -3.90
CA LEU A 79 -5.64 -2.17 -2.58
C LEU A 79 -6.58 -2.71 -1.50
N ALA A 80 -7.80 -2.19 -1.41
CA ALA A 80 -8.79 -2.64 -0.42
C ALA A 80 -9.22 -4.11 -0.62
N LEU A 81 -9.33 -4.57 -1.87
CA LEU A 81 -9.65 -5.97 -2.17
C LEU A 81 -8.54 -6.91 -1.69
N ILE A 82 -7.28 -6.58 -1.95
CA ILE A 82 -6.13 -7.40 -1.54
C ILE A 82 -6.04 -7.47 -0.01
N LEU A 83 -6.21 -6.35 0.69
CA LEU A 83 -6.19 -6.32 2.16
C LEU A 83 -7.29 -7.23 2.74
N ARG A 84 -8.53 -7.10 2.27
CA ARG A 84 -9.64 -7.96 2.68
C ARG A 84 -9.38 -9.45 2.40
N GLU A 85 -8.69 -9.77 1.30
CA GLU A 85 -8.33 -11.14 0.95
C GLU A 85 -7.20 -11.70 1.81
N SER A 86 -6.30 -10.84 2.31
CA SER A 86 -5.18 -11.22 3.18
C SER A 86 -5.62 -11.85 4.49
N GLN A 87 -6.79 -11.45 4.99
CA GLN A 87 -7.33 -11.83 6.31
C GLN A 87 -6.34 -11.58 7.47
N ALA A 88 -5.38 -10.66 7.29
CA ALA A 88 -4.40 -10.33 8.30
C ALA A 88 -5.07 -9.72 9.54
N ASP A 89 -6.14 -8.93 9.34
CA ASP A 89 -7.03 -8.37 10.35
C ASP A 89 -7.61 -9.40 11.35
N ARG A 90 -7.62 -10.68 10.98
CA ARG A 90 -8.12 -11.77 11.86
C ARG A 90 -7.08 -12.29 12.84
N LYS A 91 -5.81 -11.90 12.69
CA LYS A 91 -4.75 -12.34 13.60
C LYS A 91 -4.79 -11.47 14.85
N ALA A 92 -4.62 -12.09 16.01
CA ALA A 92 -4.50 -11.36 17.27
C ALA A 92 -3.11 -10.75 17.39
N HIS A 93 -3.05 -9.48 17.78
CA HIS A 93 -1.81 -8.85 18.22
C HIS A 93 -1.22 -9.59 19.41
N MET A 94 0.06 -9.94 19.33
CA MET A 94 0.80 -10.58 20.40
C MET A 94 2.10 -9.81 20.62
N LEU A 95 2.21 -9.14 21.78
CA LEU A 95 3.38 -8.33 22.13
C LEU A 95 4.69 -9.11 21.89
N GLU A 96 5.63 -8.51 21.16
CA GLU A 96 6.96 -9.05 20.76
C GLU A 96 6.97 -10.31 19.89
N ARG A 97 5.81 -10.94 19.64
CA ARG A 97 5.70 -12.16 18.84
C ARG A 97 5.04 -11.94 17.49
N TYR A 98 4.11 -11.00 17.45
CA TYR A 98 3.35 -10.61 16.26
C TYR A 98 2.80 -9.20 16.50
N ASP A 99 3.71 -8.22 16.43
CA ASP A 99 3.39 -6.81 16.67
C ASP A 99 3.25 -6.00 15.38
N CYS A 100 3.16 -4.67 15.48
CA CYS A 100 2.94 -3.78 14.34
C CYS A 100 3.82 -4.07 13.12
N ASP A 101 5.11 -4.40 13.30
CA ASP A 101 6.02 -4.63 12.18
C ASP A 101 5.77 -5.98 11.51
N ASP A 102 5.50 -7.03 12.27
CA ASP A 102 5.13 -8.36 11.78
C ASP A 102 3.86 -8.31 10.92
N PHE A 103 2.85 -7.54 11.33
CA PHE A 103 1.67 -7.30 10.52
C PHE A 103 2.03 -6.58 9.21
N ALA A 104 2.89 -5.55 9.27
CA ALA A 104 3.30 -4.81 8.08
C ALA A 104 4.10 -5.68 7.09
N TYR A 105 4.96 -6.57 7.59
CA TYR A 105 5.67 -7.55 6.77
C TYR A 105 4.72 -8.59 6.17
N ALA A 106 3.75 -9.09 6.94
CA ALA A 106 2.76 -10.04 6.44
C ALA A 106 1.91 -9.45 5.31
N ILE A 107 1.40 -8.23 5.48
CA ILE A 107 0.68 -7.52 4.40
C ILE A 107 1.56 -7.31 3.18
N LYS A 108 2.83 -6.92 3.35
CA LYS A 108 3.77 -6.80 2.23
C LYS A 108 3.95 -8.14 1.50
N GLY A 109 4.03 -9.24 2.24
CA GLY A 109 4.09 -10.60 1.71
C GLY A 109 2.86 -10.94 0.87
N GLU A 110 1.65 -10.66 1.38
CA GLU A 110 0.40 -10.90 0.66
C GLU A 110 0.28 -10.04 -0.61
N MET A 111 0.73 -8.79 -0.57
CA MET A 111 0.79 -7.92 -1.75
C MET A 111 1.73 -8.50 -2.83
N THR A 112 2.89 -9.03 -2.43
CA THR A 112 3.83 -9.70 -3.34
C THR A 112 3.25 -11.00 -3.89
N ALA A 113 2.62 -11.82 -3.03
CA ALA A 113 1.99 -13.07 -3.46
C ALA A 113 0.86 -12.81 -4.46
N HIS A 114 0.04 -11.78 -4.23
CA HIS A 114 -1.02 -11.39 -5.15
C HIS A 114 -0.47 -10.96 -6.52
N ALA A 115 0.59 -10.15 -6.54
CA ALA A 115 1.23 -9.76 -7.79
C ALA A 115 1.79 -10.95 -8.58
N TYR A 116 2.35 -11.94 -7.88
CA TYR A 116 2.84 -13.18 -8.49
C TYR A 116 1.69 -14.05 -9.03
N ASP A 117 0.69 -14.32 -8.20
CA ASP A 117 -0.45 -15.20 -8.51
C ASP A 117 -1.31 -14.65 -9.67
N THR A 118 -1.36 -13.32 -9.85
CA THR A 118 -2.09 -12.72 -10.96
C THR A 118 -1.50 -13.04 -12.33
N GLY A 119 -0.18 -13.23 -12.45
CA GLY A 119 0.50 -13.56 -13.71
C GLY A 119 0.48 -12.49 -14.81
N GLU A 120 -0.46 -11.52 -14.77
CA GLU A 120 -0.54 -10.39 -15.71
C GLU A 120 0.38 -9.22 -15.32
N LEU A 121 0.78 -9.14 -14.05
CA LEU A 121 1.62 -8.05 -13.55
C LEU A 121 3.10 -8.33 -13.81
N ARG A 122 3.72 -7.47 -14.62
CA ARG A 122 5.17 -7.48 -14.82
C ARG A 122 5.96 -6.92 -13.62
N TYR A 123 5.33 -6.05 -12.83
CA TYR A 123 5.99 -5.31 -11.75
C TYR A 123 5.30 -5.57 -10.41
N GLY A 124 6.06 -5.53 -9.32
CA GLY A 124 5.50 -5.59 -7.97
C GLY A 124 4.63 -4.38 -7.66
N LEU A 125 3.68 -4.57 -6.74
CA LEU A 125 2.82 -3.48 -6.27
C LEU A 125 3.64 -2.40 -5.55
N CYS A 126 3.29 -1.13 -5.74
CA CYS A 126 3.85 0.02 -5.02
C CYS A 126 3.24 0.08 -3.62
N VAL A 127 3.58 -0.92 -2.81
CA VAL A 127 3.20 -1.05 -1.41
C VAL A 127 4.44 -1.39 -0.61
N GLY A 128 4.77 -0.59 0.40
CA GLY A 128 5.95 -0.73 1.23
C GLY A 128 5.64 -0.75 2.72
N LEU A 129 6.69 -0.62 3.53
CA LEU A 129 6.63 -0.48 4.98
C LEU A 129 7.04 0.93 5.37
N ALA A 130 6.45 1.45 6.43
CA ALA A 130 6.78 2.73 7.03
C ALA A 130 6.79 2.62 8.55
N TRP A 131 7.75 3.29 9.18
CA TRP A 131 7.72 3.56 10.61
C TRP A 131 7.54 5.05 10.81
N GLY A 132 6.63 5.45 11.70
CA GLY A 132 6.39 6.86 12.00
C GLY A 132 5.40 7.06 13.13
N ARG A 133 4.96 8.29 13.32
CA ARG A 133 3.91 8.64 14.27
C ARG A 133 2.63 8.98 13.52
N PHE A 134 1.49 8.53 14.04
CA PHE A 134 0.21 8.67 13.38
C PHE A 134 -0.87 9.11 14.37
N ASP A 135 -1.85 9.90 13.93
CA ASP A 135 -2.88 10.43 14.84
C ASP A 135 -3.81 9.33 15.41
N TRP A 136 -3.93 8.19 14.73
CA TRP A 136 -4.71 7.02 15.17
C TRP A 136 -3.92 6.11 16.13
N ARG A 137 -2.60 6.32 16.25
CA ARG A 137 -1.69 5.70 17.22
C ARG A 137 -0.74 6.76 17.82
N PRO A 138 -1.27 7.72 18.60
CA PRO A 138 -0.52 8.95 18.95
C PRO A 138 0.61 8.73 19.98
N THR A 139 0.55 7.63 20.72
CA THR A 139 1.37 7.35 21.90
C THR A 139 2.76 6.83 21.57
N GLU A 140 2.96 6.22 20.39
CA GLU A 140 4.22 5.56 20.05
C GLU A 140 4.53 5.61 18.55
N ALA A 141 5.77 5.28 18.20
CA ALA A 141 6.12 5.02 16.81
C ALA A 141 5.50 3.68 16.40
N HIS A 142 4.88 3.65 15.22
CA HIS A 142 4.11 2.51 14.74
C HIS A 142 4.60 2.08 13.37
N ALA A 143 4.65 0.77 13.13
CA ALA A 143 4.92 0.21 11.82
C ALA A 143 3.60 0.03 11.05
N VAL A 144 3.58 0.51 9.81
CA VAL A 144 2.43 0.45 8.91
C VAL A 144 2.88 0.08 7.52
N ASN A 145 1.93 -0.27 6.64
CA ASN A 145 2.22 -0.24 5.22
C ASN A 145 1.92 1.14 4.64
N TRP A 146 2.52 1.43 3.50
CA TRP A 146 2.15 2.59 2.68
C TRP A 146 1.98 2.16 1.24
N ALA A 147 1.16 2.89 0.49
CA ALA A 147 0.95 2.65 -0.94
C ALA A 147 0.88 3.96 -1.71
N ILE A 148 1.28 3.91 -2.99
CA ILE A 148 0.93 4.97 -3.95
C ILE A 148 -0.08 4.39 -4.93
N THR A 149 -1.25 5.01 -5.00
CA THR A 149 -2.32 4.56 -5.87
C THR A 149 -2.25 5.19 -7.27
N SER A 150 -3.04 4.67 -8.22
CA SER A 150 -3.04 5.12 -9.61
C SER A 150 -3.51 6.58 -9.82
N ASP A 151 -4.15 7.19 -8.83
CA ASP A 151 -4.46 8.62 -8.75
C ASP A 151 -3.33 9.45 -8.11
N GLU A 152 -2.14 8.86 -7.92
CA GLU A 152 -0.92 9.50 -7.39
C GLU A 152 -1.03 9.93 -5.93
N ALA A 153 -2.03 9.44 -5.20
CA ALA A 153 -2.18 9.65 -3.77
C ALA A 153 -1.31 8.69 -2.95
N VAL A 154 -0.71 9.22 -1.87
CA VAL A 154 0.01 8.43 -0.87
C VAL A 154 -0.97 8.03 0.23
N TRP A 155 -1.03 6.74 0.53
CA TRP A 155 -1.86 6.17 1.58
C TRP A 155 -1.00 5.45 2.61
N PHE A 156 -1.42 5.52 3.87
CA PHE A 156 -0.96 4.63 4.93
C PHE A 156 -2.02 3.56 5.17
N ILE A 157 -1.60 2.36 5.52
CA ILE A 157 -2.47 1.21 5.76
C ILE A 157 -2.14 0.70 7.15
N GLU A 158 -3.12 0.68 8.04
CA GLU A 158 -3.02 0.02 9.35
C GLU A 158 -3.19 -1.50 9.14
N PRO A 159 -2.09 -2.28 9.21
CA PRO A 159 -2.14 -3.68 8.80
C PRO A 159 -2.88 -4.58 9.80
N GLN A 160 -3.20 -4.07 10.99
CA GLN A 160 -3.98 -4.78 12.00
C GLN A 160 -5.51 -4.69 11.78
N THR A 161 -5.97 -3.66 11.06
CA THR A 161 -7.41 -3.38 10.89
C THR A 161 -7.82 -3.21 9.42
N ASP A 162 -6.87 -3.30 8.49
CA ASP A 162 -7.04 -3.02 7.06
C ASP A 162 -7.49 -1.57 6.74
N ASP A 163 -7.46 -0.66 7.73
CA ASP A 163 -7.85 0.73 7.52
C ASP A 163 -6.83 1.45 6.62
N ILE A 164 -7.34 2.22 5.66
CA ILE A 164 -6.53 3.00 4.72
C ILE A 164 -6.70 4.49 5.03
N TYR A 165 -5.62 5.12 5.47
CA TYR A 165 -5.56 6.52 5.87
C TYR A 165 -4.85 7.38 4.83
N PRO A 166 -5.33 8.61 4.58
CA PRO A 166 -4.63 9.54 3.71
C PRO A 166 -3.36 10.04 4.42
N PHE A 167 -2.36 10.49 3.65
CA PHE A 167 -1.05 10.79 4.22
C PHE A 167 -1.09 11.85 5.32
N GLU A 168 -2.08 12.76 5.30
CA GLU A 168 -2.29 13.88 6.21
C GLU A 168 -2.36 13.47 7.68
N ARG A 169 -2.79 12.24 7.94
CA ARG A 169 -2.91 11.66 9.29
C ARG A 169 -1.59 11.22 9.92
N CYS A 170 -0.48 11.30 9.17
CA CYS A 170 0.86 11.13 9.69
C CYS A 170 1.32 12.39 10.47
N LEU A 171 1.84 12.18 11.68
CA LEU A 171 2.38 13.24 12.55
C LEU A 171 3.88 13.49 12.34
N GLY A 172 4.53 12.69 11.48
CA GLY A 172 5.94 12.79 11.12
C GLY A 172 6.80 11.66 11.70
N GLY A 173 8.12 11.89 11.72
CA GLY A 173 9.08 10.88 12.16
C GLY A 173 9.24 9.72 11.18
N ILE A 174 8.85 9.92 9.92
CA ILE A 174 8.74 8.83 8.94
C ILE A 174 10.12 8.32 8.51
N ARG A 175 10.23 7.00 8.48
CA ARG A 175 11.26 6.21 7.78
C ARG A 175 10.54 5.23 6.87
N LEU A 176 10.94 5.15 5.60
CA LEU A 176 10.24 4.35 4.59
C LEU A 176 11.12 3.24 4.06
N LEU A 177 10.50 2.12 3.75
CA LEU A 177 11.16 1.01 3.10
C LEU A 177 10.24 0.47 2.00
N LEU A 178 10.68 0.54 0.73
CA LEU A 178 10.03 -0.18 -0.37
C LEU A 178 10.98 -1.28 -0.84
N VAL A 179 10.75 -2.50 -0.35
CA VAL A 179 11.47 -3.69 -0.83
C VAL A 179 10.70 -4.35 -1.96
#